data_AF-A0A9X9F1S2-F1
#
_entry.id   AF-A0A9X9F1S2-F1
#
_cell.length_a   1.000
_cell.length_b   1.000
_cell.length_c   1.000
_cell.angle_alpha   90.00
_cell.angle_beta   90.00
_cell.angle_gamma   90.00
#
_symmetry.space_group_name_H-M   'P 1'
#
loop_
_entity.id
_entity.type
_entity.pdbx_description
1 polymer ?
#
loop_
_entity_poly.entity_id
_entity_poly.type
_entity_poly.pdbx_seq_one_letter_code
_entity_poly.pdbx_strand_id
1 'polypeptide(L)'
;YQRIPRYIDEQMAQKGATRFSKRGEADASGDFEEQLEQWKQNMWSDAMKAFGLELNKNMEKERSTLSLQFVSRLGGSPLARTYEAVYASILENRELQSPSSDRSTRHIEVSLPEGATYKEGDHLGVLPVNSEKNINRILKRFGLNGKDQVILSASGRSINHIPLDSPVSLLD
;
A
#
# COMPACT_ATOMS: atom_id res chain seq x y z
N TYR A 1 8.78 -22.45 1.08
CA TYR A 1 7.92 -21.48 0.38
C TYR A 1 6.67 -21.21 1.24
N GLN A 2 6.26 -19.94 1.40
CA GLN A 2 5.12 -19.50 2.23
C GLN A 2 5.01 -20.14 3.62
N ARG A 3 6.10 -20.12 4.41
CA ARG A 3 6.17 -20.79 5.73
C ARG A 3 5.11 -20.31 6.72
N ILE A 4 4.90 -18.99 6.82
CA ILE A 4 4.00 -18.41 7.82
C ILE A 4 2.52 -18.75 7.54
N PRO A 5 1.97 -18.52 6.33
CA PRO A 5 0.59 -18.94 6.03
C PRO A 5 0.35 -20.44 6.15
N ARG A 6 1.33 -21.28 5.76
CA ARG A 6 1.27 -22.74 5.94
C ARG A 6 1.18 -23.13 7.40
N TYR A 7 2.04 -22.58 8.23
CA TYR A 7 2.02 -22.82 9.67
C TYR A 7 0.66 -22.45 10.27
N ILE A 8 0.09 -21.28 9.94
CA ILE A 8 -1.24 -20.89 10.43
C ILE A 8 -2.31 -21.90 10.03
N ASP A 9 -2.37 -22.29 8.75
CA ASP A 9 -3.34 -23.25 8.23
C ASP A 9 -3.23 -24.65 8.85
N GLU A 10 -2.01 -25.12 9.09
CA GLU A 10 -1.73 -26.38 9.80
C GLU A 10 -2.14 -26.31 11.27
N GLN A 11 -1.81 -25.21 11.96
CA GLN A 11 -2.17 -25.03 13.37
C GLN A 11 -3.68 -24.94 13.56
N MET A 12 -4.40 -24.26 12.66
CA MET A 12 -5.87 -24.21 12.72
C MET A 12 -6.47 -25.62 12.63
N ALA A 13 -6.00 -26.43 11.68
CA ALA A 13 -6.46 -27.82 11.54
C ALA A 13 -6.14 -28.67 12.79
N GLN A 14 -4.91 -28.56 13.33
CA GLN A 14 -4.51 -29.26 14.56
C GLN A 14 -5.33 -28.87 15.79
N LYS A 15 -5.85 -27.63 15.82
CA LYS A 15 -6.73 -27.13 16.90
C LYS A 15 -8.21 -27.44 16.68
N GLY A 16 -8.54 -28.24 15.67
CA GLY A 16 -9.89 -28.74 15.42
C GLY A 16 -10.72 -27.90 14.43
N ALA A 17 -10.13 -26.92 13.76
CA ALA A 17 -10.82 -26.21 12.70
C ALA A 17 -10.93 -27.06 11.42
N THR A 18 -12.06 -26.99 10.75
CA THR A 18 -12.27 -27.64 9.44
C THR A 18 -12.06 -26.62 8.33
N ARG A 19 -11.16 -26.94 7.39
CA ARG A 19 -10.91 -26.10 6.22
C ARG A 19 -12.08 -26.20 5.25
N PHE A 20 -12.72 -25.06 4.93
CA PHE A 20 -13.84 -25.02 3.97
C PHE A 20 -13.39 -24.88 2.50
N SER A 21 -12.20 -24.32 2.25
CA SER A 21 -11.62 -24.18 0.90
C SER A 21 -10.10 -24.39 0.92
N LYS A 22 -9.52 -24.84 -0.19
CA LYS A 22 -8.07 -25.06 -0.30
C LYS A 22 -7.30 -23.75 -0.06
N ARG A 23 -6.21 -23.82 0.71
CA ARG A 23 -5.31 -22.67 0.92
C ARG A 23 -4.69 -22.23 -0.41
N GLY A 24 -4.73 -20.93 -0.67
CA GLY A 24 -4.08 -20.30 -1.82
C GLY A 24 -2.57 -20.17 -1.64
N GLU A 25 -1.83 -20.25 -2.75
CA GLU A 25 -0.39 -20.01 -2.79
C GLU A 25 -0.07 -19.10 -3.98
N ALA A 26 0.04 -17.79 -3.76
CA ALA A 26 0.42 -16.84 -4.81
C ALA A 26 1.93 -16.55 -4.81
N ASP A 27 2.57 -16.57 -5.99
CA ASP A 27 4.00 -16.30 -6.19
C ASP A 27 4.24 -14.88 -6.70
N ALA A 28 4.97 -14.08 -5.93
CA ALA A 28 5.33 -12.70 -6.28
C ALA A 28 6.30 -12.61 -7.46
N SER A 29 6.98 -13.72 -7.84
CA SER A 29 7.82 -13.78 -9.04
C SER A 29 7.04 -14.11 -10.32
N GLY A 30 5.77 -14.51 -10.21
CA GLY A 30 4.85 -14.77 -11.32
C GLY A 30 3.69 -13.77 -11.36
N ASP A 31 2.56 -14.18 -11.95
CA ASP A 31 1.33 -13.39 -11.93
C ASP A 31 0.58 -13.56 -10.60
N PHE A 32 1.03 -12.80 -9.60
CA PHE A 32 0.46 -12.82 -8.25
C PHE A 32 -1.03 -12.44 -8.25
N GLU A 33 -1.41 -11.46 -9.06
CA GLU A 33 -2.78 -10.92 -9.09
C GLU A 33 -3.75 -11.94 -9.67
N GLU A 34 -3.39 -12.58 -10.79
CA GLU A 34 -4.21 -13.64 -11.38
C GLU A 34 -4.39 -14.82 -10.42
N GLN A 35 -3.31 -15.26 -9.76
CA GLN A 35 -3.36 -16.36 -8.79
C GLN A 35 -4.25 -16.03 -7.59
N LEU A 36 -4.18 -14.78 -7.10
CA LEU A 36 -5.03 -14.29 -6.02
C LEU A 36 -6.50 -14.26 -6.43
N GLU A 37 -6.81 -13.73 -7.61
CA GLU A 37 -8.18 -13.65 -8.12
C GLU A 37 -8.79 -15.02 -8.38
N GLN A 38 -8.03 -15.95 -8.97
CA GLN A 38 -8.47 -17.32 -9.18
C GLN A 38 -8.75 -18.03 -7.85
N TRP A 39 -7.86 -17.86 -6.87
CA TRP A 39 -8.07 -18.41 -5.53
C TRP A 39 -9.32 -17.82 -4.86
N LYS A 40 -9.52 -16.48 -4.92
CA LYS A 40 -10.70 -15.81 -4.35
C LYS A 40 -12.00 -16.33 -4.94
N GLN A 41 -12.05 -16.54 -6.26
CA GLN A 41 -13.25 -17.08 -6.93
C GLN A 41 -13.61 -18.48 -6.40
N ASN A 42 -12.61 -19.36 -6.30
CA ASN A 42 -12.81 -20.71 -5.77
C ASN A 42 -13.21 -20.68 -4.29
N MET A 43 -12.51 -19.87 -3.49
CA MET A 43 -12.77 -19.71 -2.07
C MET A 43 -14.21 -19.24 -1.80
N TRP A 44 -14.74 -18.29 -2.58
CA TRP A 44 -16.12 -17.83 -2.44
C TRP A 44 -17.14 -18.91 -2.82
N SER A 45 -16.87 -19.68 -3.88
CA SER A 45 -17.71 -20.81 -4.28
C SER A 45 -17.78 -21.88 -3.19
N ASP A 46 -16.63 -22.23 -2.61
CA ASP A 46 -16.53 -23.20 -1.53
C ASP A 46 -17.19 -22.71 -0.23
N ALA A 47 -17.01 -21.43 0.10
CA ALA A 47 -17.67 -20.81 1.26
C ALA A 47 -19.20 -20.89 1.14
N MET A 48 -19.76 -20.55 -0.02
CA MET A 48 -21.22 -20.64 -0.23
C MET A 48 -21.74 -22.07 -0.01
N LYS A 49 -21.02 -23.07 -0.52
CA LYS A 49 -21.39 -24.49 -0.33
C LYS A 49 -21.25 -24.94 1.12
N ALA A 50 -20.13 -24.61 1.78
CA ALA A 50 -19.83 -25.06 3.13
C ALA A 50 -20.77 -24.46 4.19
N PHE A 51 -21.20 -23.21 3.98
CA PHE A 51 -22.04 -22.47 4.92
C PHE A 51 -23.50 -22.34 4.48
N GLY A 52 -23.89 -22.95 3.34
CA GLY A 52 -25.26 -22.88 2.82
C GLY A 52 -25.71 -21.46 2.48
N LEU A 53 -24.80 -20.61 1.99
CA LEU A 53 -25.09 -19.22 1.65
C LEU A 53 -25.64 -19.14 0.24
N GLU A 54 -26.77 -18.47 0.08
CA GLU A 54 -27.31 -18.11 -1.23
C GLU A 54 -26.90 -16.69 -1.61
N LEU A 55 -26.47 -16.52 -2.85
CA LEU A 55 -26.11 -15.20 -3.36
C LEU A 55 -27.37 -14.36 -3.51
N ASN A 56 -27.56 -13.35 -2.67
CA ASN A 56 -28.65 -12.41 -2.81
C ASN A 56 -28.43 -11.56 -4.07
N LYS A 57 -29.06 -11.96 -5.18
CA LYS A 57 -29.00 -11.24 -6.47
C LYS A 57 -29.72 -9.87 -6.42
N ASN A 58 -30.52 -9.62 -5.38
CA ASN A 58 -31.27 -8.39 -5.16
C ASN A 58 -30.59 -7.43 -4.18
N MET A 59 -29.43 -7.77 -3.63
CA MET A 59 -28.57 -6.72 -3.08
C MET A 59 -28.22 -5.81 -4.25
N GLU A 60 -28.78 -4.60 -4.27
CA GLU A 60 -28.16 -3.50 -4.98
C GLU A 60 -26.68 -3.59 -4.64
N LYS A 61 -25.82 -3.81 -5.65
CA LYS A 61 -24.39 -3.69 -5.45
C LYS A 61 -24.24 -2.32 -4.81
N GLU A 62 -23.96 -2.25 -3.51
CA GLU A 62 -23.59 -0.99 -2.87
C GLU A 62 -22.46 -0.47 -3.72
N ARG A 63 -22.79 0.47 -4.61
CA ARG A 63 -21.82 1.02 -5.53
C ARG A 63 -20.86 1.69 -4.59
N SER A 64 -19.61 1.22 -4.59
CA SER A 64 -18.56 1.89 -3.85
C SER A 64 -18.45 3.28 -4.47
N THR A 65 -19.08 4.26 -3.85
CA THR A 65 -19.05 5.64 -4.31
C THR A 65 -17.91 6.30 -3.58
N LEU A 66 -16.88 6.67 -4.35
CA LEU A 66 -15.87 7.58 -3.89
C LEU A 66 -16.39 8.99 -4.16
N SER A 67 -16.48 9.81 -3.13
CA SER A 67 -16.79 11.23 -3.25
C SER A 67 -15.53 12.05 -2.96
N LEU A 68 -15.37 13.15 -3.69
CA LEU A 68 -14.22 14.02 -3.60
C LEU A 68 -14.69 15.43 -3.27
N GLN A 69 -14.16 16.00 -2.19
CA GLN A 69 -14.43 17.36 -1.77
C GLN A 69 -13.14 18.17 -1.71
N PHE A 70 -13.10 19.30 -2.40
CA PHE A 70 -11.99 20.24 -2.30
C PHE A 70 -12.06 21.04 -0.99
N VAL A 71 -10.95 21.13 -0.27
CA VAL A 71 -10.84 21.85 1.01
C VAL A 71 -9.61 22.75 1.04
N SER A 72 -9.67 23.83 1.84
CA SER A 72 -8.61 24.83 1.98
C SER A 72 -7.97 24.77 3.38
N ARG A 73 -7.38 23.64 3.76
CA ARG A 73 -6.57 23.51 4.98
C ARG A 73 -5.16 23.05 4.64
N LEU A 74 -4.23 23.11 5.58
CA LEU A 74 -2.88 22.56 5.45
C LEU A 74 -2.84 21.23 6.21
N GLY A 75 -3.10 20.12 5.53
CA GLY A 75 -2.79 18.77 6.02
C GLY A 75 -1.29 18.44 5.82
N GLY A 76 -0.65 17.82 6.81
CA GLY A 76 0.69 17.20 6.65
C GLY A 76 0.58 15.74 6.22
N SER A 77 1.68 15.12 5.79
CA SER A 77 1.69 13.72 5.31
C SER A 77 1.21 12.73 6.40
N PRO A 78 0.07 12.04 6.21
CA PRO A 78 -0.43 11.06 7.17
C PRO A 78 0.53 9.88 7.36
N LEU A 79 1.22 9.46 6.29
CA LEU A 79 2.17 8.35 6.31
C LEU A 79 3.40 8.65 7.18
N ALA A 80 3.92 9.88 7.12
CA ALA A 80 5.04 10.28 7.96
C ALA A 80 4.69 10.17 9.46
N ARG A 81 3.45 10.46 9.83
CA ARG A 81 2.97 10.31 11.22
C ARG A 81 2.83 8.84 11.61
N THR A 82 2.24 8.01 10.75
CA THR A 82 2.02 6.59 11.02
C THR A 82 3.32 5.83 11.26
N TYR A 83 4.37 6.17 10.51
CA TYR A 83 5.68 5.53 10.64
C TYR A 83 6.65 6.28 11.55
N GLU A 84 6.18 7.31 12.27
CA GLU A 84 7.02 8.18 13.11
C GLU A 84 8.27 8.68 12.36
N ALA A 85 8.12 8.93 11.07
CA ALA A 85 9.21 9.32 10.19
C ALA A 85 9.67 10.72 10.54
N VAL A 86 11.00 10.89 10.57
CA VAL A 86 11.64 12.15 10.88
C VAL A 86 12.45 12.64 9.69
N TYR A 87 12.59 13.95 9.57
CA TYR A 87 13.53 14.53 8.62
C TYR A 87 14.95 14.24 9.08
N ALA A 88 15.78 13.80 8.14
CA ALA A 88 17.20 13.57 8.35
C ALA A 88 18.00 14.33 7.28
N SER A 89 19.20 14.78 7.64
CA SER A 89 20.08 15.50 6.72
C SER A 89 20.95 14.51 5.94
N ILE A 90 21.09 14.74 4.64
CA ILE A 90 22.06 14.01 3.82
C ILE A 90 23.40 14.71 3.95
N LEU A 91 24.39 14.02 4.50
CA LEU A 91 25.75 14.53 4.71
C LEU A 91 26.63 14.34 3.47
N GLU A 92 26.47 13.21 2.80
CA GLU A 92 27.19 12.90 1.56
C GLU A 92 26.26 12.21 0.56
N ASN A 93 26.47 12.49 -0.72
CA ASN A 93 25.79 11.80 -1.81
C ASN A 93 26.67 11.77 -3.06
N ARG A 94 27.33 10.62 -3.32
CA ARG A 94 28.26 10.47 -4.45
C ARG A 94 27.97 9.24 -5.29
N GLU A 95 28.29 9.35 -6.57
CA GLU A 95 28.21 8.22 -7.50
C GLU A 95 29.34 7.23 -7.23
N LEU A 96 29.00 5.93 -7.21
CA LEU A 96 29.95 4.84 -7.07
C LEU A 96 30.29 4.22 -8.43
N GLN A 97 29.41 4.36 -9.42
CA GLN A 97 29.64 3.86 -10.76
C GLN A 97 30.58 4.77 -11.55
N SER A 98 31.20 4.21 -12.59
CA SER A 98 31.98 5.02 -13.53
C SER A 98 31.05 5.93 -14.36
N PRO A 99 31.54 7.07 -14.86
CA PRO A 99 30.75 7.94 -15.75
C PRO A 99 30.29 7.29 -17.05
N SER A 100 30.90 6.16 -17.43
CA SER A 100 30.55 5.38 -18.62
C SER A 100 29.50 4.30 -18.36
N SER A 101 29.04 4.13 -17.12
CA SER A 101 28.01 3.15 -16.78
C SER A 101 26.63 3.61 -17.27
N ASP A 102 25.80 2.65 -17.68
CA ASP A 102 24.38 2.85 -17.98
C ASP A 102 23.49 2.82 -16.72
N ARG A 103 24.09 2.54 -15.55
CA ARG A 103 23.43 2.45 -14.25
C ARG A 103 24.01 3.47 -13.28
N SER A 104 23.25 3.77 -12.23
CA SER A 104 23.69 4.61 -11.11
C SER A 104 23.61 3.81 -9.81
N THR A 105 24.61 3.97 -8.95
CA THR A 105 24.64 3.43 -7.59
C THR A 105 25.28 4.46 -6.70
N ARG A 106 24.54 5.00 -5.72
CA ARG A 106 25.03 6.12 -4.90
C ARG A 106 25.38 5.67 -3.49
N HIS A 107 26.46 6.23 -2.96
CA HIS A 107 26.76 6.24 -1.53
C HIS A 107 26.08 7.45 -0.91
N ILE A 108 25.25 7.22 0.09
CA ILE A 108 24.49 8.25 0.77
C ILE A 108 24.75 8.14 2.27
N GLU A 109 25.20 9.24 2.88
CA GLU A 109 25.35 9.34 4.33
C GLU A 109 24.21 10.17 4.89
N VAL A 110 23.54 9.64 5.91
CA VAL A 110 22.39 10.26 6.54
C VAL A 110 22.74 10.54 8.00
N SER A 111 22.57 11.79 8.44
CA SER A 111 22.76 12.11 9.86
C SER A 111 21.66 11.43 10.67
N LEU A 112 22.05 10.71 11.72
CA LEU A 112 21.05 10.17 12.63
C LEU A 112 20.39 11.30 13.43
N PRO A 113 19.07 11.26 13.58
CA PRO A 113 18.36 12.14 14.50
C PRO A 113 18.91 12.00 15.92
N GLU A 114 18.81 13.08 16.70
CA GLU A 114 19.22 13.05 18.10
C GLU A 114 18.46 11.96 18.88
N GLY A 115 19.20 11.16 19.65
CA GLY A 115 18.64 10.04 20.42
C GLY A 115 18.35 8.77 19.62
N ALA A 116 18.51 8.78 18.29
CA ALA A 116 18.40 7.56 17.49
C ALA A 116 19.62 6.65 17.66
N THR A 117 19.38 5.35 17.83
CA THR A 117 20.42 4.31 17.88
C THR A 117 20.17 3.29 16.78
N TYR A 118 21.23 2.75 16.19
CA TYR A 118 21.14 1.66 15.23
C TYR A 118 22.30 0.67 15.43
N LYS A 119 22.18 -0.52 14.85
CA LYS A 119 23.24 -1.54 14.79
C LYS A 119 23.50 -1.94 13.34
N GLU A 120 24.67 -2.53 13.06
CA GLU A 120 24.92 -3.09 11.75
C GLU A 120 23.91 -4.20 11.42
N GLY A 121 23.31 -4.12 10.24
CA GLY A 121 22.25 -5.03 9.80
C GLY A 121 20.82 -4.53 10.05
N ASP A 122 20.65 -3.43 10.78
CA ASP A 122 19.36 -2.73 10.85
C ASP A 122 18.99 -2.10 9.50
N HIS A 123 17.70 -1.82 9.30
CA HIS A 123 17.16 -1.27 8.07
C HIS A 123 16.68 0.17 8.28
N LEU A 124 16.93 1.04 7.29
CA LEU A 124 16.40 2.40 7.25
C LEU A 124 15.18 2.46 6.33
N GLY A 125 14.02 2.81 6.89
CA GLY A 125 12.84 3.15 6.11
C GLY A 125 12.95 4.57 5.53
N VAL A 126 12.70 4.73 4.24
CA VAL A 126 12.69 6.04 3.56
C VAL A 126 11.33 6.27 2.94
N LEU A 127 10.71 7.42 3.21
CA LEU A 127 9.48 7.84 2.55
C LEU A 127 9.86 8.73 1.35
N PRO A 128 9.81 8.22 0.11
CA PRO A 128 10.15 9.00 -1.07
C PRO A 128 9.01 9.95 -1.45
N VAL A 129 9.36 11.01 -2.17
CA VAL A 129 8.40 11.88 -2.87
C VAL A 129 8.43 11.58 -4.36
N ASN A 130 7.27 11.63 -5.01
CA ASN A 130 7.19 11.51 -6.46
C ASN A 130 7.85 12.71 -7.15
N SER A 131 8.34 12.53 -8.38
CA SER A 131 8.98 13.64 -9.09
C SER A 131 7.98 14.73 -9.46
N GLU A 132 8.36 16.00 -9.25
CA GLU A 132 7.52 17.16 -9.59
C GLU A 132 7.10 17.14 -11.05
N LYS A 133 7.98 16.69 -11.96
CA LYS A 133 7.66 16.54 -13.39
C LYS A 133 6.47 15.61 -13.63
N ASN A 134 6.41 14.49 -12.91
CA ASN A 134 5.32 13.52 -13.05
C ASN A 134 4.02 14.07 -12.45
N ILE A 135 4.10 14.68 -11.26
CA ILE A 135 2.96 15.32 -10.59
C ILE A 135 2.38 16.41 -11.51
N ASN A 136 3.20 17.34 -11.98
CA ASN A 136 2.78 18.42 -12.87
C ASN A 136 2.17 17.93 -14.19
N ARG A 137 2.70 16.82 -14.74
CA ARG A 137 2.13 16.19 -15.95
C ARG A 137 0.71 15.69 -15.70
N ILE A 138 0.45 15.07 -14.55
CA ILE A 138 -0.87 14.55 -14.15
C ILE A 138 -1.83 15.71 -13.87
N LEU A 139 -1.41 16.69 -13.05
CA LEU A 139 -2.22 17.88 -12.73
C LEU A 139 -2.68 18.58 -14.02
N LYS A 140 -1.76 18.81 -14.97
CA LYS A 140 -2.09 19.41 -16.26
C LYS A 140 -3.04 18.55 -17.10
N ARG A 141 -2.86 17.22 -17.12
CA ARG A 141 -3.70 16.31 -17.91
C ARG A 141 -5.16 16.32 -17.44
N PHE A 142 -5.39 16.45 -16.15
CA PHE A 142 -6.72 16.42 -15.54
C PHE A 142 -7.27 17.81 -15.19
N GLY A 143 -6.53 18.90 -15.48
CA GLY A 143 -6.97 20.26 -15.20
C GLY A 143 -7.05 20.58 -13.69
N LEU A 144 -6.23 19.92 -12.88
CA LEU A 144 -6.21 20.07 -11.43
C LEU A 144 -5.20 21.14 -11.00
N ASN A 145 -5.50 21.86 -9.92
CA ASN A 145 -4.57 22.80 -9.31
C ASN A 145 -3.85 22.12 -8.14
N GLY A 146 -2.52 22.07 -8.19
CA GLY A 146 -1.71 21.40 -7.15
C GLY A 146 -1.78 22.07 -5.77
N LYS A 147 -2.35 23.27 -5.66
CA LYS A 147 -2.62 23.93 -4.37
C LYS A 147 -3.90 23.46 -3.71
N ASP A 148 -4.75 22.74 -4.44
CA ASP A 148 -6.00 22.24 -3.90
C ASP A 148 -5.71 21.05 -2.96
N GLN A 149 -6.49 20.94 -1.89
CA GLN A 149 -6.55 19.72 -1.10
C GLN A 149 -7.88 19.02 -1.32
N VAL A 150 -7.88 17.70 -1.22
CA VAL A 150 -9.08 16.88 -1.39
C VAL A 150 -9.32 16.02 -0.15
N ILE A 151 -10.58 15.90 0.25
CA ILE A 151 -11.05 14.86 1.17
C ILE A 151 -11.75 13.82 0.31
N LEU A 152 -11.33 12.57 0.49
CA LEU A 152 -11.98 11.42 -0.10
C LEU A 152 -12.89 10.80 0.94
N SER A 153 -14.15 10.58 0.61
CA SER A 153 -15.04 9.75 1.43
C SER A 153 -15.57 8.60 0.60
N ALA A 154 -15.75 7.45 1.25
CA ALA A 154 -16.27 6.26 0.60
C ALA A 154 -17.40 5.67 1.43
N SER A 155 -18.45 5.23 0.73
CA SER A 155 -19.52 4.41 1.30
C SER A 155 -19.52 3.03 0.65
N GLY A 156 -19.82 2.00 1.45
CA GLY A 156 -19.79 0.60 1.03
C GLY A 156 -18.45 -0.09 1.32
N ARG A 157 -17.73 -0.54 0.29
CA ARG A 157 -16.47 -1.29 0.45
C ARG A 157 -15.41 -0.46 1.17
N SER A 158 -14.80 -1.06 2.19
CA SER A 158 -13.64 -0.53 2.89
C SER A 158 -12.44 -0.42 1.94
N ILE A 159 -12.02 0.81 1.64
CA ILE A 159 -10.83 1.12 0.84
C ILE A 159 -9.69 1.49 1.81
N ASN A 160 -9.08 0.48 2.43
CA ASN A 160 -8.07 0.69 3.48
C ASN A 160 -6.74 1.30 3.01
N HIS A 161 -6.55 1.46 1.70
CA HIS A 161 -5.32 2.02 1.12
C HIS A 161 -5.46 3.48 0.70
N ILE A 162 -6.64 4.08 0.85
CA ILE A 162 -6.89 5.49 0.57
C ILE A 162 -7.13 6.20 1.90
N PRO A 163 -6.46 7.34 2.17
CA PRO A 163 -6.72 8.15 3.35
C PRO A 163 -8.12 8.81 3.25
N LEU A 164 -9.13 8.12 3.78
CA LEU A 164 -10.50 8.61 3.84
C LEU A 164 -10.67 9.63 4.96
N ASP A 165 -11.59 10.59 4.75
CA ASP A 165 -12.03 11.58 5.72
C ASP A 165 -10.92 12.49 6.29
N SER A 166 -9.76 12.51 5.63
CA SER A 166 -8.63 13.38 5.93
C SER A 166 -8.23 14.20 4.71
N PRO A 167 -7.92 15.50 4.85
CA PRO A 167 -7.40 16.31 3.75
C PRO A 167 -6.06 15.79 3.23
N VAL A 168 -5.94 15.63 1.92
CA VAL A 168 -4.71 15.28 1.22
C VAL A 168 -4.39 16.35 0.18
N SER A 169 -3.14 16.80 0.14
CA SER A 169 -2.63 17.72 -0.87
C SER A 169 -2.56 17.03 -2.23
N LEU A 170 -2.94 17.72 -3.31
CA LEU A 170 -2.72 17.19 -4.67
C LEU A 170 -1.26 17.21 -5.11
N LEU A 171 -0.38 17.81 -4.31
CA LEU A 171 1.07 17.92 -4.56
C LEU A 171 1.90 16.93 -3.73
N ASP A 172 1.37 16.41 -2.62
CA ASP A 172 2.05 15.43 -1.75
C ASP A 172 1.73 13.98 -2.17
#